data_AF-A0A6V7M6R1-F1
#
_entry.id   AF-A0A6V7M6R1-F1
#
_cell.length_a   1.000
_cell.length_b   1.000
_cell.length_c   1.000
_cell.angle_alpha   90.00
_cell.angle_beta   90.00
_cell.angle_gamma   90.00
#
_symmetry.space_group_name_H-M   'P 1'
#
loop_
_entity.id
_entity.type
_entity.pdbx_description
1 polymer ?
#
loop_
_entity_poly.entity_id
_entity_poly.type
_entity_poly.pdbx_seq_one_letter_code
_entity_poly.pdbx_strand_id
1 'polypeptide(L)'
;NGLNESRRDKILRTFVRNTYRYHLNEIYSTLRNEYTDWERSEQSPSAIRDGLLSLLGDGQVAAPLLKLASLHSTSGGRGYFMHFQPGEHWSQRGEELPYLLGVPLLRNEPNRQNYLDNYTAEDENLSKMLVRYLSNFVRRG
;
A
#
# COMPACT_ATOMS: atom_id res chain seq x y z
N ASN A 1 -17.33 10.18 3.66
CA ASN A 1 -17.78 8.86 4.18
C ASN A 1 -16.86 8.39 5.28
N GLY A 2 -17.27 8.52 6.54
CA GLY A 2 -16.49 8.10 7.72
C GLY A 2 -16.79 6.68 8.18
N LEU A 3 -15.98 6.16 9.11
CA LEU A 3 -16.12 4.84 9.73
C LEU A 3 -16.39 5.00 11.24
N ASN A 4 -17.35 4.25 11.79
CA ASN A 4 -17.60 4.22 13.23
C ASN A 4 -16.75 3.14 13.93
N GLU A 5 -16.54 3.30 15.24
CA GLU A 5 -15.70 2.39 16.02
C GLU A 5 -16.22 0.95 16.05
N SER A 6 -17.53 0.76 16.15
CA SER A 6 -18.14 -0.57 16.17
C SER A 6 -17.85 -1.36 14.88
N ARG A 7 -17.91 -0.70 13.72
CA ARG A 7 -17.56 -1.32 12.44
C ARG A 7 -16.06 -1.59 12.34
N ARG A 8 -15.22 -0.67 12.82
CA ARG A 8 -13.75 -0.88 12.93
C ARG A 8 -13.44 -2.12 13.74
N ASP A 9 -14.04 -2.24 14.93
CA ASP A 9 -13.84 -3.37 15.84
C ASP A 9 -14.28 -4.70 15.22
N LYS A 10 -15.40 -4.72 14.50
CA LYS A 10 -15.88 -5.92 13.80
C LYS A 10 -14.91 -6.36 12.70
N ILE A 11 -14.41 -5.43 11.90
CA ILE A 11 -13.45 -5.71 10.82
C ILE A 11 -12.14 -6.21 11.41
N LEU A 12 -11.60 -5.51 12.42
CA LEU A 12 -10.35 -5.89 13.07
C LEU A 12 -10.43 -7.27 13.74
N ARG A 13 -11.53 -7.58 14.46
CA ARG A 13 -11.74 -8.93 15.01
C ARG A 13 -11.77 -10.00 13.92
N THR A 14 -12.41 -9.71 12.80
CA THR A 14 -12.48 -10.64 11.65
C THR A 14 -11.09 -10.87 11.06
N PHE A 15 -10.31 -9.80 10.86
CA PHE A 15 -8.93 -9.89 10.41
C PHE A 15 -8.08 -10.74 11.36
N VAL A 16 -8.08 -10.44 12.66
CA VAL A 16 -7.27 -11.17 13.65
C VAL A 16 -7.61 -12.67 13.69
N ARG A 17 -8.91 -13.00 13.66
CA ARG A 17 -9.38 -14.41 13.67
C ARG A 17 -8.99 -15.18 12.40
N ASN A 18 -8.86 -14.50 11.28
CA ASN A 18 -8.51 -15.12 10.00
C ASN A 18 -6.98 -15.24 9.82
N THR A 19 -6.21 -14.34 10.43
CA THR A 19 -4.75 -14.29 10.28
C THR A 19 -4.00 -15.07 11.36
N TYR A 20 -4.52 -15.12 12.58
CA TYR A 20 -3.83 -15.70 13.74
C TYR A 20 -4.61 -16.86 14.35
N ARG A 21 -3.87 -17.80 14.96
CA ARG A 21 -4.44 -19.00 15.60
C ARG A 21 -4.49 -18.93 17.13
N TYR A 22 -3.56 -18.20 17.73
CA TYR A 22 -3.38 -18.11 19.19
C TYR A 22 -3.37 -16.65 19.65
N HIS A 23 -3.59 -16.42 20.94
CA HIS A 23 -3.52 -15.09 21.59
C HIS A 23 -4.41 -14.01 20.95
N LEU A 24 -5.56 -14.40 20.38
CA LEU A 24 -6.40 -13.50 19.58
C LEU A 24 -6.81 -12.21 20.32
N ASN A 25 -7.14 -12.31 21.61
CA ASN A 25 -7.57 -11.16 22.42
C ASN A 25 -6.42 -10.18 22.70
N GLU A 26 -5.21 -10.70 22.92
CA GLU A 26 -4.02 -9.91 23.16
C GLU A 26 -3.58 -9.22 21.87
N ILE A 27 -3.46 -9.98 20.77
CA ILE A 27 -3.13 -9.44 19.44
C ILE A 27 -4.15 -8.37 19.02
N TYR A 28 -5.45 -8.63 19.20
CA TYR A 28 -6.48 -7.64 18.92
C TYR A 28 -6.27 -6.34 19.70
N SER A 29 -6.03 -6.45 21.00
CA SER A 29 -5.84 -5.27 21.86
C SER A 29 -4.59 -4.49 21.48
N THR A 30 -3.48 -5.18 21.20
CA THR A 30 -2.21 -4.56 20.77
C THR A 30 -2.38 -3.85 19.43
N LEU A 31 -2.97 -4.51 18.42
CA LEU A 31 -3.19 -3.90 17.10
C LEU A 31 -4.15 -2.72 17.18
N ARG A 32 -5.22 -2.83 17.97
CA ARG A 32 -6.15 -1.71 18.19
C ARG A 32 -5.43 -0.53 18.84
N ASN A 33 -4.57 -0.78 19.81
CA ASN A 33 -3.84 0.25 20.54
C ASN A 33 -2.84 0.98 19.63
N GLU A 34 -2.08 0.23 18.82
CA GLU A 34 -1.05 0.76 17.93
C GLU A 34 -1.62 1.72 16.87
N TYR A 35 -2.75 1.36 16.25
CA TYR A 35 -3.37 2.16 15.18
C TYR A 35 -4.47 3.10 15.68
N THR A 36 -4.47 3.44 16.97
CA THR A 36 -5.34 4.48 17.53
C THR A 36 -4.49 5.73 17.81
N ASP A 37 -4.90 6.87 17.24
CA ASP A 37 -4.21 8.15 17.44
C ASP A 37 -4.59 8.73 18.81
N TRP A 38 -3.78 8.46 19.84
CA TRP A 38 -4.06 8.93 21.20
C TRP A 38 -3.84 10.42 21.43
N GLU A 39 -3.27 11.15 20.46
CA GLU A 39 -3.07 12.61 20.57
C GLU A 39 -4.39 13.37 20.42
N ARG A 40 -5.42 12.74 19.86
CA ARG A 40 -6.76 13.32 19.70
C ARG A 40 -7.72 12.80 20.77
N SER A 41 -8.33 13.74 21.50
CA SER A 41 -9.34 13.44 22.52
C SER A 41 -10.58 12.73 21.95
N GLU A 42 -10.99 13.09 20.74
CA GLU A 42 -12.07 12.43 20.01
C GLU A 42 -11.60 11.94 18.64
N GLN A 43 -11.80 10.66 18.38
CA GLN A 43 -11.45 10.06 17.10
C GLN A 43 -12.49 10.43 16.05
N SER A 44 -12.08 11.21 15.05
CA SER A 44 -12.97 11.50 13.93
C SER A 44 -13.26 10.22 13.13
N PRO A 45 -14.44 10.10 12.50
CA PRO A 45 -14.75 8.95 11.67
C PRO A 45 -13.76 8.70 10.52
N SER A 46 -13.08 9.75 10.05
CA SER A 46 -12.00 9.64 9.05
C SER A 46 -10.72 9.08 9.66
N ALA A 47 -10.32 9.53 10.85
CA ALA A 47 -9.15 9.00 11.55
C ALA A 47 -9.30 7.51 11.85
N ILE A 48 -10.49 7.08 12.31
CA ILE A 48 -10.78 5.64 12.56
C ILE A 48 -10.65 4.83 11.26
N ARG A 49 -11.14 5.38 10.14
CA ARG A 49 -11.02 4.73 8.82
C ARG A 49 -9.56 4.61 8.40
N ASP A 50 -8.79 5.69 8.50
CA ASP A 50 -7.42 5.76 8.01
C ASP A 50 -6.49 4.87 8.86
N GLY A 51 -6.69 4.83 10.18
CA GLY A 51 -6.00 3.89 11.07
C GLY A 51 -6.32 2.43 10.74
N LEU A 52 -7.59 2.11 10.46
CA LEU A 52 -7.97 0.74 10.05
C LEU A 52 -7.37 0.36 8.68
N LEU A 53 -7.37 1.28 7.70
CA LEU A 53 -6.78 1.03 6.39
C LEU A 53 -5.26 0.80 6.49
N SER A 54 -4.57 1.59 7.31
CA SER A 54 -3.14 1.42 7.58
C SER A 54 -2.86 0.05 8.20
N LEU A 55 -3.62 -0.33 9.23
CA LEU A 55 -3.51 -1.65 9.88
C LEU A 55 -3.68 -2.80 8.88
N LEU A 56 -4.70 -2.72 8.01
CA LEU A 56 -4.95 -3.75 7.01
C LEU A 56 -3.86 -3.77 5.93
N GLY A 57 -3.38 -2.61 5.49
CA GLY A 57 -2.27 -2.49 4.55
C GLY A 57 -1.00 -3.14 5.07
N ASP A 58 -0.63 -2.84 6.32
CA ASP A 58 0.55 -3.41 6.96
C ASP A 58 0.39 -4.91 7.19
N GLY A 59 -0.74 -5.32 7.77
CA GLY A 59 -1.00 -6.71 8.13
C GLY A 59 -1.17 -7.65 6.93
N GLN A 60 -1.72 -7.17 5.82
CA GLN A 60 -1.99 -8.01 4.63
C GLN A 60 -0.92 -7.89 3.55
N VAL A 61 -0.16 -6.79 3.50
CA VAL A 61 0.77 -6.51 2.40
C VAL A 61 2.18 -6.22 2.91
N ALA A 62 2.39 -5.15 3.67
CA ALA A 62 3.74 -4.69 3.98
C ALA A 62 4.51 -5.68 4.87
N ALA A 63 3.94 -6.11 5.99
CA ALA A 63 4.62 -7.02 6.92
C ALA A 63 4.93 -8.40 6.30
N PRO A 64 4.00 -9.07 5.58
CA PRO A 64 4.31 -10.30 4.86
C PRO A 64 5.42 -10.13 3.81
N LEU A 65 5.41 -9.02 3.06
CA LEU A 65 6.44 -8.73 2.05
C LEU A 65 7.81 -8.48 2.68
N LEU A 66 7.88 -7.74 3.79
CA LEU A 66 9.12 -7.54 4.54
C LEU A 66 9.63 -8.84 5.17
N LYS A 67 8.73 -9.72 5.63
CA LYS A 67 9.11 -11.05 6.11
C LYS A 67 9.70 -11.90 4.99
N LEU A 68 9.06 -11.89 3.82
CA LEU A 68 9.59 -12.55 2.62
C LEU A 68 10.96 -11.99 2.23
N ALA A 69 11.12 -10.67 2.23
CA ALA A 69 12.39 -9.98 1.99
C ALA A 69 13.50 -10.50 2.89
N SER A 70 13.21 -10.54 4.20
CA SER A 70 14.14 -10.97 5.22
C SER A 70 14.57 -12.42 4.97
N LEU A 71 13.62 -13.32 4.72
CA LEU A 71 13.90 -14.73 4.44
C LEU A 71 14.72 -14.93 3.15
N HIS A 72 14.38 -14.19 2.10
CA HIS A 72 15.13 -14.22 0.83
C HIS A 72 16.57 -13.73 1.02
N SER A 73 16.75 -12.62 1.74
CA SER A 73 18.06 -12.04 2.05
C SER A 73 18.93 -12.97 2.90
N THR A 74 18.36 -13.57 3.96
CA THR A 74 19.08 -14.53 4.81
C THR A 74 19.48 -15.81 4.07
N SER A 75 18.79 -16.13 2.96
CA SER A 75 19.13 -17.26 2.10
C SER A 75 20.23 -16.91 1.07
N GLY A 76 20.82 -15.72 1.15
CA GLY A 76 21.84 -15.22 0.23
C GLY A 76 21.29 -14.55 -1.04
N GLY A 77 19.97 -14.43 -1.16
CA GLY A 77 19.31 -13.77 -2.27
C GLY A 77 19.41 -12.24 -2.17
N ARG A 78 19.56 -11.56 -3.30
CA ARG A 78 19.50 -10.09 -3.38
C ARG A 78 18.15 -9.67 -3.94
N GLY A 79 17.54 -8.66 -3.34
CA GLY A 79 16.24 -8.16 -3.77
C GLY A 79 16.11 -6.67 -3.49
N TYR A 80 15.18 -6.04 -4.17
CA TYR A 80 14.89 -4.62 -4.05
C TYR A 80 13.42 -4.44 -3.62
N PHE A 81 13.16 -3.43 -2.80
CA PHE A 81 11.81 -3.03 -2.41
C PHE A 81 11.51 -1.65 -2.96
N MET A 82 10.26 -1.45 -3.34
CA MET A 82 9.72 -0.19 -3.80
C MET A 82 8.46 0.11 -3.01
N HIS A 83 8.38 1.31 -2.46
CA HIS A 83 7.15 1.89 -1.96
C HIS A 83 6.63 2.86 -3.01
N PHE A 84 5.43 2.62 -3.52
CA PHE A 84 4.80 3.45 -4.54
C PHE A 84 3.80 4.41 -3.90
N GLN A 85 4.00 5.71 -4.10
CA GLN A 85 3.10 6.77 -3.65
C GLN A 85 3.12 7.90 -4.67
N PRO A 86 2.08 8.02 -5.52
CA PRO A 86 1.98 9.11 -6.48
C PRO A 86 1.47 10.36 -5.76
N GLY A 87 2.28 11.43 -5.75
CA GLY A 87 1.93 12.69 -5.12
C GLY A 87 1.66 12.56 -3.61
N GLU A 88 0.68 13.33 -3.12
CA GLU A 88 0.38 13.44 -1.69
C GLU A 88 -0.75 12.52 -1.20
N HIS A 89 -1.43 11.81 -2.09
CA HIS A 89 -2.50 10.90 -1.69
C HIS A 89 -1.97 9.50 -1.36
N TRP A 90 -2.72 8.76 -0.54
CA TRP A 90 -2.45 7.35 -0.31
C TRP A 90 -2.59 6.58 -1.61
N SER A 91 -1.57 5.79 -1.96
CA SER A 91 -1.65 4.92 -3.13
C SER A 91 -2.68 3.82 -2.91
N GLN A 92 -3.44 3.52 -3.94
CA GLN A 92 -4.34 2.38 -3.96
C GLN A 92 -3.68 1.20 -4.66
N ARG A 93 -4.13 -0.01 -4.29
CA ARG A 93 -3.63 -1.24 -4.91
C ARG A 93 -3.84 -1.18 -6.42
N GLY A 94 -2.75 -1.33 -7.17
CA GLY A 94 -2.76 -1.40 -8.64
C GLY A 94 -2.58 -0.06 -9.33
N GLU A 95 -2.58 1.06 -8.59
CA GLU A 95 -2.28 2.39 -9.17
C GLU A 95 -0.86 2.48 -9.71
N GLU A 96 0.07 1.63 -9.25
CA GLU A 96 1.44 1.56 -9.74
C GLU A 96 1.54 0.93 -11.13
N LEU A 97 0.56 0.11 -11.53
CA LEU A 97 0.64 -0.71 -12.75
C LEU A 97 0.74 0.12 -14.04
N PRO A 98 -0.09 1.17 -14.26
CA PRO A 98 0.04 2.02 -15.44
C PRO A 98 1.44 2.65 -15.54
N TYR A 99 2.02 3.06 -14.41
CA TYR A 99 3.35 3.68 -14.39
C TYR A 99 4.45 2.68 -14.74
N LEU A 100 4.40 1.46 -14.17
CA LEU A 100 5.34 0.38 -14.48
C LEU A 100 5.24 -0.07 -15.94
N LEU A 101 4.04 -0.02 -16.53
CA LEU A 101 3.78 -0.36 -17.93
C LEU A 101 4.05 0.78 -18.92
N GLY A 102 4.46 1.96 -18.45
CA GLY A 102 4.79 3.09 -19.33
C GLY A 102 3.58 3.83 -19.89
N VAL A 103 2.38 3.66 -19.31
CA VAL A 103 1.15 4.31 -19.79
C VAL A 103 1.26 5.85 -19.79
N PRO A 104 1.80 6.51 -18.74
CA PRO A 104 2.02 7.96 -18.73
C PRO A 104 3.00 8.48 -19.79
N LEU A 105 3.90 7.64 -20.32
CA LEU A 105 4.85 8.05 -21.37
C LEU A 105 4.18 8.37 -22.70
N LEU A 106 2.95 7.88 -22.87
CA LEU A 106 2.16 7.99 -24.09
C LEU A 106 1.14 9.13 -24.00
N ARG A 107 1.34 10.06 -23.04
CA ARG A 107 0.50 11.24 -22.78
C ARG A 107 0.30 12.13 -24.01
N ASN A 108 1.30 12.24 -24.88
CA ASN A 108 1.28 13.14 -26.03
C ASN A 108 0.86 12.44 -27.35
N GLU A 109 0.37 11.19 -27.30
CA GLU A 109 0.04 10.41 -28.49
C GLU A 109 -1.37 10.74 -29.04
N PRO A 110 -1.51 11.04 -30.34
CA PRO A 110 -2.72 11.64 -30.92
C PRO A 110 -3.95 10.72 -31.02
N ASN A 111 -3.79 9.39 -30.83
CA ASN A 111 -4.86 8.41 -31.05
C ASN A 111 -5.35 7.68 -29.78
N ARG A 112 -5.13 8.24 -28.59
CA ARG A 112 -5.62 7.63 -27.34
C ARG A 112 -7.03 8.09 -26.98
N GLN A 113 -7.95 7.16 -27.21
CA GLN A 113 -9.36 7.25 -26.84
C GLN A 113 -9.51 7.34 -25.31
N ASN A 114 -9.76 8.56 -24.80
CA ASN A 114 -10.58 8.97 -23.64
C ASN A 114 -10.69 8.11 -22.36
N TYR A 115 -9.86 7.11 -22.11
CA TYR A 115 -10.04 6.16 -20.99
C TYR A 115 -8.83 5.99 -20.06
N LEU A 116 -7.72 6.69 -20.29
CA LEU A 116 -6.52 6.62 -19.45
C LEU A 116 -6.03 8.03 -19.09
N ASP A 117 -6.56 8.50 -17.96
CA ASP A 117 -6.09 9.54 -17.02
C ASP A 117 -5.40 10.81 -17.54
N ASN A 118 -5.75 11.93 -16.89
CA ASN A 118 -5.05 13.22 -17.01
C ASN A 118 -3.64 13.14 -16.38
N TYR A 119 -2.76 12.29 -16.90
CA TYR A 119 -1.38 12.19 -16.43
C TYR A 119 -0.67 13.53 -16.60
N THR A 120 0.04 13.93 -15.55
CA THR A 120 0.85 15.14 -15.49
C THR A 120 2.24 14.90 -16.08
N ALA A 121 3.02 15.97 -16.23
CA ALA A 121 4.43 15.84 -16.58
C ALA A 121 5.24 15.12 -15.48
N GLU A 122 4.79 15.21 -14.22
CA GLU A 122 5.40 14.50 -13.09
C GLU A 122 5.14 12.99 -13.22
N ASP A 123 3.93 12.59 -13.61
CA ASP A 123 3.56 11.20 -13.83
C ASP A 123 4.35 10.56 -14.97
N GLU A 124 4.56 11.32 -16.05
CA GLU A 124 5.42 10.94 -17.17
C GLU A 124 6.85 10.68 -16.69
N ASN A 125 7.41 11.58 -15.87
CA ASN A 125 8.77 11.43 -15.33
C ASN A 125 8.88 10.26 -14.34
N LEU A 126 7.89 10.08 -13.47
CA LEU A 126 7.81 8.96 -12.55
C LEU A 126 7.74 7.62 -13.31
N SER A 127 6.88 7.53 -14.32
CA SER A 127 6.77 6.34 -15.16
C SER A 127 8.07 6.04 -15.90
N LYS A 128 8.74 7.06 -16.43
CA LYS A 128 10.04 6.92 -17.09
C LYS A 128 11.09 6.31 -16.15
N MET A 129 11.12 6.78 -14.90
CA MET A 129 12.00 6.24 -13.86
C MET A 129 11.66 4.78 -13.54
N LEU A 130 10.38 4.46 -13.34
CA LEU A 130 9.93 3.11 -12.99
C LEU A 130 10.17 2.09 -14.10
N VAL A 131 9.85 2.42 -15.35
CA VAL A 131 10.15 1.57 -16.52
C VAL A 131 11.66 1.32 -16.62
N ARG A 132 12.48 2.34 -16.34
CA ARG A 132 13.95 2.20 -16.34
C ARG A 132 14.43 1.28 -15.23
N TYR A 133 13.90 1.41 -14.00
CA TYR A 133 14.25 0.50 -12.90
C TYR A 133 13.85 -0.93 -13.21
N LEU A 134 12.64 -1.15 -13.72
CA LEU A 134 12.18 -2.47 -14.12
C LEU A 134 13.06 -3.07 -15.23
N SER A 135 13.39 -2.27 -16.27
CA SER A 135 14.25 -2.70 -17.37
C SER A 135 15.66 -3.06 -16.91
N ASN A 136 16.22 -2.28 -15.98
CA ASN A 136 17.54 -2.55 -15.41
C ASN A 136 17.53 -3.82 -14.56
N PHE A 137 16.50 -4.01 -13.73
CA PHE A 137 16.32 -5.21 -12.91
C PHE A 137 16.23 -6.46 -13.79
N VAL A 138 15.40 -6.44 -14.84
CA VAL A 138 15.27 -7.55 -15.80
C VAL A 138 16.60 -7.87 -16.49
N ARG A 139 17.41 -6.84 -16.80
CA ARG A 139 18.66 -7.03 -17.53
C ARG A 139 19.84 -7.45 -16.65
N ARG A 140 19.88 -7.03 -15.38
CA ARG A 140 21.08 -7.11 -14.54
C ARG A 140 20.88 -7.74 -13.16
N GLY A 141 19.64 -7.93 -12.71
CA GLY A 141 19.33 -8.28 -11.33
C GLY A 141 19.52 -7.08 -10.42
#